data_AF-A0A9X4M7N5-F1
#
_entry.id   AF-A0A9X4M7N5-F1
#
_cell.length_a   1.000
_cell.length_b   1.000
_cell.length_c   1.000
_cell.angle_alpha   90.00
_cell.angle_beta   90.00
_cell.angle_gamma   90.00
#
_symmetry.space_group_name_H-M   'P 1'
#
loop_
_entity.id
_entity.type
_entity.pdbx_description
1 polymer ?
#
loop_
_entity_poly.entity_id
_entity_poly.type
_entity_poly.pdbx_seq_one_letter_code
_entity_poly.pdbx_strand_id
1 'polypeptide(L)'
;MSLREVPALERESYQRAVRVLLANHLVTENFPDRLALPLVRRWATELREDLLELCGYRVEVTETTARLYPVIDRLDPTRPARAVSERVFDRRRYAYLALALAALGRGSTQITLSELADQVSADASRIDGLQLSTARAADRDAFVDAVGWLAIRGAISLADGDAGGWATDPGDGEALYDIDRAVVAALFRPGRVLQHITGVRALLSGEQGPGNAETGKSESAKDGRRRVRRLLVQNPVVYYDELDEQAAAILHAGDVVDEVVALTGMPAERRAEGVALIDHSGRMSDQRFPSTGTVAQVALLLAGELADRVLDPDATEPPRLPLPEPVSAVLAAQLDAAIPRAGLVDEFAVPGATAATADGPRDRMIAAPLVESSWIDEVMRGMLERFGHTFAAQWRADPGGLARASLAVLERLGMVRVVDEGVLVLPVLARYRDVVRLSVICTEVAMQIVCCTGHLLYDTCVHQDRLASREREIMSAC
;
A
#
# COMPACT_ATOMS: atom_id res chain seq x y z
N MET A 1 22.20 -17.58 -0.45
CA MET A 1 21.95 -17.12 -1.84
C MET A 1 22.35 -15.66 -1.84
N SER A 2 23.35 -15.27 -2.64
CA SER A 2 23.92 -13.92 -2.55
C SER A 2 23.20 -13.03 -3.54
N LEU A 3 22.74 -11.86 -3.09
CA LEU A 3 22.58 -10.72 -4.00
C LEU A 3 23.86 -10.62 -4.83
N ARG A 4 23.72 -10.30 -6.12
CA ARG A 4 24.92 -10.08 -6.94
C ARG A 4 25.82 -9.07 -6.25
N GLU A 5 27.13 -9.22 -6.45
CA GLU A 5 28.13 -8.37 -5.82
C GLU A 5 28.02 -6.92 -6.32
N VAL A 6 27.06 -6.18 -5.77
CA VAL A 6 26.99 -4.74 -5.91
C VAL A 6 28.15 -4.18 -5.09
N PRO A 7 29.06 -3.40 -5.71
CA PRO A 7 30.19 -2.82 -5.00
C PRO A 7 29.72 -2.06 -3.75
N ALA A 8 30.46 -2.18 -2.64
CA ALA A 8 30.04 -1.58 -1.36
C ALA A 8 29.78 -0.06 -1.47
N LEU A 9 30.57 0.65 -2.29
CA LEU A 9 30.41 2.09 -2.55
C LEU A 9 29.16 2.44 -3.36
N GLU A 10 28.59 1.49 -4.10
CA GLU A 10 27.44 1.70 -4.97
C GLU A 10 26.13 1.12 -4.39
N ARG A 11 26.24 0.38 -3.28
CA ARG A 11 25.14 -0.34 -2.64
C ARG A 11 23.96 0.55 -2.30
N GLU A 12 24.21 1.76 -1.76
CA GLU A 12 23.13 2.69 -1.45
C GLU A 12 22.37 3.14 -2.71
N SER A 13 23.08 3.35 -3.82
CA SER A 13 22.47 3.72 -5.10
C SER A 13 21.59 2.59 -5.64
N TYR A 14 22.08 1.34 -5.59
CA TYR A 14 21.31 0.17 -5.97
C TYR A 14 20.06 -0.01 -5.09
N GLN A 15 20.22 0.02 -3.76
CA GLN A 15 19.10 -0.12 -2.82
C GLN A 15 18.06 1.00 -2.98
N ARG A 16 18.49 2.22 -3.33
CA ARG A 16 17.57 3.30 -3.70
C ARG A 16 16.80 2.96 -4.97
N ALA A 17 17.45 2.37 -5.99
CA ALA A 17 16.77 1.95 -7.22
C ALA A 17 15.73 0.85 -6.95
N VAL A 18 16.06 -0.12 -6.09
CA VAL A 18 15.13 -1.15 -5.59
C VAL A 18 13.91 -0.49 -4.95
N ARG A 19 14.11 0.40 -3.97
CA ARG A 19 13.00 1.07 -3.27
C ARG A 19 12.12 1.89 -4.20
N VAL A 20 12.72 2.61 -5.15
CA VAL A 20 11.97 3.38 -6.18
C VAL A 20 11.04 2.47 -6.97
N LEU A 21 11.54 1.33 -7.43
CA LEU A 21 10.80 0.40 -8.28
C LEU A 21 9.74 -0.41 -7.51
N LEU A 22 10.00 -0.74 -6.24
CA LEU A 22 9.01 -1.37 -5.35
C LEU A 22 7.88 -0.40 -4.98
N ALA A 23 8.19 0.88 -4.74
CA ALA A 23 7.19 1.90 -4.45
C ALA A 23 6.39 2.33 -5.70
N ASN A 24 7.03 2.29 -6.86
CA ASN A 24 6.46 2.74 -8.13
C ASN A 24 6.60 1.63 -9.17
N HIS A 25 5.56 0.81 -9.30
CA HIS A 25 5.57 -0.30 -10.25
C HIS A 25 5.68 0.14 -11.72
N LEU A 26 5.47 1.43 -12.01
CA LEU A 26 5.79 2.08 -13.27
C LEU A 26 6.69 3.28 -12.97
N VAL A 27 7.77 3.39 -13.73
CA VAL A 27 8.66 4.55 -13.77
C VAL A 27 8.77 4.99 -15.23
N THR A 28 8.60 6.28 -15.48
CA THR A 28 8.71 6.91 -16.80
C THR A 28 9.70 8.07 -16.73
N GLU A 29 9.89 8.80 -17.82
CA GLU A 29 10.78 9.96 -17.83
C GLU A 29 10.39 11.05 -16.82
N ASN A 30 9.11 11.15 -16.49
CA ASN A 30 8.59 12.17 -15.57
C ASN A 30 7.94 11.59 -14.30
N PHE A 31 7.66 10.29 -14.24
CA PHE A 31 7.01 9.64 -13.08
C PHE A 31 7.91 8.57 -12.44
N PRO A 32 8.02 8.49 -11.11
CA PRO A 32 7.48 9.43 -10.12
C PRO A 32 8.20 10.80 -10.14
N ASP A 33 9.44 10.83 -10.63
CA ASP A 33 10.23 12.03 -10.85
C ASP A 33 11.29 11.80 -11.95
N ARG A 34 11.92 12.88 -12.44
CA ARG A 34 12.89 12.84 -13.56
C ARG A 34 14.20 12.11 -13.24
N LEU A 35 14.51 11.86 -11.97
CA LEU A 35 15.74 11.17 -11.55
C LEU A 35 15.52 9.66 -11.40
N ALA A 36 14.27 9.21 -11.30
CA ALA A 36 13.93 7.81 -11.06
C ALA A 36 14.35 6.89 -12.21
N LEU A 37 13.99 7.21 -13.45
CA LEU A 37 14.30 6.34 -14.60
C LEU A 37 15.81 6.19 -14.85
N PRO A 38 16.64 7.26 -14.87
CA PRO A 38 18.09 7.12 -14.99
C PRO A 38 18.70 6.24 -13.90
N LEU A 39 18.21 6.36 -12.66
CA LEU A 39 18.66 5.55 -11.54
C LEU A 39 18.31 4.06 -11.73
N VAL A 40 17.09 3.76 -12.15
CA VAL A 40 16.64 2.38 -12.41
C VAL A 40 17.40 1.78 -13.60
N ARG A 41 17.61 2.56 -14.68
CA ARG A 41 18.36 2.12 -15.87
C ARG A 41 19.79 1.75 -15.56
N ARG A 42 20.46 2.47 -14.64
CA ARG A 42 21.82 2.15 -14.19
C ARG A 42 21.93 0.73 -13.64
N TRP A 43 20.89 0.24 -12.96
CA TRP A 43 20.86 -1.05 -12.25
C TRP A 43 19.92 -2.06 -12.92
N ALA A 44 19.61 -1.89 -14.21
CA ALA A 44 18.55 -2.64 -14.87
C ALA A 44 18.79 -4.16 -14.90
N THR A 45 20.05 -4.59 -14.96
CA THR A 45 20.42 -6.02 -14.99
C THR A 45 20.20 -6.65 -13.63
N GLU A 46 20.79 -6.06 -12.59
CA GLU A 46 20.74 -6.51 -11.21
C GLU A 46 19.29 -6.49 -10.71
N LEU A 47 18.55 -5.41 -10.95
CA LEU A 47 17.13 -5.31 -10.56
C LEU A 47 16.28 -6.41 -11.20
N ARG A 48 16.50 -6.73 -12.48
CA ARG A 48 15.73 -7.77 -13.17
C ARG A 48 15.99 -9.15 -12.58
N GLU A 49 17.23 -9.45 -12.26
CA GLU A 49 17.65 -10.75 -11.75
C GLU A 49 17.28 -10.91 -10.28
N ASP A 50 17.66 -9.95 -9.43
CA ASP A 50 17.45 -10.04 -7.98
C ASP A 50 15.95 -10.02 -7.62
N LEU A 51 15.14 -9.17 -8.26
CA LEU A 51 13.71 -9.11 -7.96
C LEU A 51 12.94 -10.34 -8.49
N LEU A 52 13.39 -10.91 -9.61
CA LEU A 52 12.83 -12.17 -10.12
C LEU A 52 13.22 -13.34 -9.20
N GLU A 53 14.47 -13.38 -8.77
CA GLU A 53 14.99 -14.45 -7.94
C GLU A 53 14.37 -14.42 -6.54
N LEU A 54 14.43 -13.27 -5.86
CA LEU A 54 14.02 -13.11 -4.47
C LEU A 54 12.50 -13.02 -4.31
N CYS A 55 11.82 -12.30 -5.18
CA CYS A 55 10.38 -12.01 -5.03
C CYS A 55 9.52 -12.64 -6.14
N GLY A 56 10.10 -13.11 -7.24
CA GLY A 56 9.35 -13.55 -8.43
C GLY A 56 8.84 -12.39 -9.29
N TYR A 57 9.26 -11.15 -9.02
CA TYR A 57 8.80 -9.99 -9.78
C TYR A 57 9.56 -9.88 -11.09
N ARG A 58 8.83 -9.78 -12.20
CA ARG A 58 9.48 -9.52 -13.50
C ARG A 58 9.72 -8.02 -13.62
N VAL A 59 10.87 -7.64 -14.15
CA VAL A 59 11.18 -6.23 -14.44
C VAL A 59 11.52 -6.06 -15.91
N GLU A 60 10.85 -5.12 -16.54
CA GLU A 60 11.15 -4.69 -17.90
C GLU A 60 11.62 -3.25 -17.87
N VAL A 61 12.79 -2.99 -18.45
CA VAL A 61 13.39 -1.66 -18.52
C VAL A 61 13.70 -1.37 -19.98
N THR A 62 13.21 -0.23 -20.45
CA THR A 62 13.43 0.32 -21.78
C THR A 62 14.15 1.65 -21.68
N GLU A 63 14.26 2.38 -22.79
CA GLU A 63 14.84 3.72 -22.79
C GLU A 63 13.98 4.74 -22.04
N THR A 64 12.66 4.67 -22.19
CA THR A 64 11.68 5.66 -21.70
C THR A 64 10.84 5.18 -20.52
N THR A 65 10.85 3.88 -20.21
CA THR A 65 10.04 3.29 -19.14
C THR A 65 10.76 2.17 -18.39
N ALA A 66 10.42 2.00 -17.12
CA ALA A 66 10.69 0.79 -16.35
C ALA A 66 9.40 0.31 -15.67
N ARG A 67 9.10 -0.99 -15.79
CA ARG A 67 7.87 -1.60 -15.28
C ARG A 67 8.20 -2.83 -14.45
N LEU A 68 7.78 -2.82 -13.20
CA LEU A 68 7.83 -3.99 -12.30
C LEU A 68 6.47 -4.69 -12.33
N TYR A 69 6.44 -5.96 -12.71
CA TYR A 69 5.25 -6.79 -12.67
C TYR A 69 5.23 -7.52 -11.32
N PRO A 70 4.46 -7.02 -10.34
CA PRO A 70 4.42 -7.66 -9.03
C PRO A 70 3.64 -8.97 -9.12
N VAL A 71 3.98 -9.86 -8.21
CA VAL A 71 3.23 -11.07 -7.91
C VAL A 71 2.32 -10.74 -6.72
N ILE A 72 1.00 -10.89 -6.90
CA ILE A 72 -0.01 -10.53 -5.91
C ILE A 72 -0.45 -11.78 -5.16
N ASP A 73 -0.12 -11.89 -3.87
CA ASP A 73 -0.48 -13.05 -3.05
C ASP A 73 -1.91 -12.97 -2.49
N ARG A 74 -2.39 -11.75 -2.23
CA ARG A 74 -3.67 -11.48 -1.58
C ARG A 74 -4.28 -10.17 -2.08
N LEU A 75 -5.59 -10.06 -1.96
CA LEU A 75 -6.29 -8.82 -2.22
C LEU A 75 -6.07 -7.86 -1.04
N ASP A 76 -5.78 -6.60 -1.36
CA ASP A 76 -5.48 -5.56 -0.39
C ASP A 76 -6.24 -4.28 -0.76
N PRO A 77 -7.22 -3.84 0.07
CA PRO A 77 -8.00 -2.64 -0.21
C PRO A 77 -7.26 -1.35 0.13
N THR A 78 -6.08 -1.41 0.75
CA THR A 78 -5.35 -0.22 1.22
C THR A 78 -4.64 0.55 0.11
N ARG A 79 -4.60 0.00 -1.12
CA ARG A 79 -3.85 0.53 -2.27
C ARG A 79 -4.73 0.97 -3.45
N PRO A 80 -5.71 1.87 -3.25
CA PRO A 80 -6.52 2.33 -4.36
C PRO A 80 -5.76 3.28 -5.28
N ALA A 81 -6.16 3.35 -6.55
CA ALA A 81 -5.86 4.48 -7.41
C ALA A 81 -6.49 5.77 -6.83
N ARG A 82 -5.76 6.88 -6.95
CA ARG A 82 -6.17 8.20 -6.49
C ARG A 82 -6.09 9.21 -7.63
N ALA A 83 -7.08 10.09 -7.69
CA ALA A 83 -7.05 11.25 -8.57
C ALA A 83 -5.99 12.26 -8.09
N VAL A 84 -5.70 13.26 -8.93
CA VAL A 84 -4.85 14.42 -8.56
C VAL A 84 -5.39 15.10 -7.28
N SER A 85 -6.71 15.10 -7.10
CA SER A 85 -7.40 15.64 -5.93
C SER A 85 -7.35 14.73 -4.69
N GLU A 86 -6.54 13.67 -4.70
CA GLU A 86 -6.43 12.62 -3.68
C GLU A 86 -7.70 11.77 -3.48
N ARG A 87 -8.76 12.03 -4.27
CA ARG A 87 -9.99 11.25 -4.28
C ARG A 87 -9.70 9.81 -4.69
N VAL A 88 -10.16 8.86 -3.88
CA VAL A 88 -10.10 7.43 -4.18
C VAL A 88 -10.98 7.12 -5.39
N PHE A 89 -10.45 6.33 -6.32
CA PHE A 89 -11.20 5.87 -7.48
C PHE A 89 -12.36 4.97 -7.06
N ASP A 90 -13.56 5.31 -7.54
CA ASP A 90 -14.74 4.47 -7.46
C ASP A 90 -14.87 3.58 -8.70
N ARG A 91 -15.91 2.73 -8.73
CA ARG A 91 -16.18 1.83 -9.86
C ARG A 91 -16.21 2.55 -11.21
N ARG A 92 -16.75 3.78 -11.26
CA ARG A 92 -16.92 4.55 -12.49
C ARG A 92 -15.58 5.07 -13.00
N ARG A 93 -14.74 5.62 -12.12
CA ARG A 93 -13.38 6.06 -12.45
C ARG A 93 -12.49 4.91 -12.93
N TYR A 94 -12.57 3.74 -12.29
CA TYR A 94 -11.84 2.56 -12.79
C TYR A 94 -12.33 2.11 -14.16
N ALA A 95 -13.65 2.13 -14.41
CA ALA A 95 -14.20 1.82 -15.72
C ALA A 95 -13.71 2.81 -16.79
N TYR A 96 -13.79 4.11 -16.53
CA TYR A 96 -13.30 5.13 -17.47
C TYR A 96 -11.79 5.05 -17.68
N LEU A 97 -11.00 4.74 -16.65
CA LEU A 97 -9.56 4.50 -16.79
C LEU A 97 -9.26 3.34 -17.74
N ALA A 98 -9.97 2.21 -17.58
CA ALA A 98 -9.79 1.04 -18.44
C ALA A 98 -10.21 1.33 -19.89
N LEU A 99 -11.34 2.01 -20.10
CA LEU A 99 -11.82 2.40 -21.43
C LEU A 99 -10.91 3.44 -22.10
N ALA A 100 -10.42 4.43 -21.35
CA ALA A 100 -9.47 5.41 -21.85
C ALA A 100 -8.15 4.75 -22.26
N LEU A 101 -7.61 3.84 -21.44
CA LEU A 101 -6.43 3.04 -21.83
C LEU A 101 -6.65 2.25 -23.12
N ALA A 102 -7.83 1.64 -23.28
CA ALA A 102 -8.17 0.89 -24.47
C ALA A 102 -8.28 1.80 -25.72
N ALA A 103 -8.88 2.98 -25.58
CA ALA A 103 -8.96 4.00 -26.62
C ALA A 103 -7.57 4.49 -27.05
N LEU A 104 -6.73 4.89 -26.10
CA LEU A 104 -5.36 5.34 -26.34
C LEU A 104 -4.49 4.26 -26.99
N GLY A 105 -4.67 3.00 -26.63
CA GLY A 105 -3.95 1.88 -27.23
C GLY A 105 -4.29 1.64 -28.72
N ARG A 106 -5.45 2.12 -29.19
CA ARG A 106 -5.89 2.01 -30.60
C ARG A 106 -5.70 3.31 -31.39
N GLY A 107 -5.53 4.43 -30.71
CA GLY A 107 -5.57 5.77 -31.28
C GLY A 107 -4.29 6.22 -32.01
N SER A 108 -4.32 7.46 -32.51
CA SER A 108 -3.22 8.18 -33.14
C SER A 108 -2.10 8.55 -32.14
N THR A 109 -1.15 9.39 -32.54
CA THR A 109 -0.10 9.94 -31.66
C THR A 109 -0.58 11.10 -30.81
N GLN A 110 -1.69 11.74 -31.20
CA GLN A 110 -2.35 12.81 -30.48
C GLN A 110 -3.85 12.53 -30.41
N ILE A 111 -4.53 13.09 -29.41
CA ILE A 111 -5.99 13.00 -29.25
C ILE A 111 -6.49 14.22 -28.47
N THR A 112 -7.66 14.75 -28.80
CA THR A 112 -8.32 15.77 -27.97
C THR A 112 -9.08 15.13 -26.81
N LEU A 113 -9.35 15.90 -25.76
CA LEU A 113 -10.10 15.39 -24.62
C LEU A 113 -11.55 15.06 -25.00
N SER A 114 -12.16 15.87 -25.88
CA SER A 114 -13.49 15.59 -26.42
C SER A 114 -13.50 14.32 -27.27
N GLU A 115 -12.51 14.10 -28.14
CA GLU A 115 -12.43 12.88 -28.94
C GLU A 115 -12.25 11.64 -28.06
N LEU A 116 -11.41 11.72 -27.03
CA LEU A 116 -11.25 10.64 -26.07
C LEU A 116 -12.56 10.37 -25.31
N ALA A 117 -13.28 11.42 -24.90
CA ALA A 117 -14.57 11.29 -24.24
C ALA A 117 -15.61 10.61 -25.15
N ASP A 118 -15.65 10.96 -26.43
CA ASP A 118 -16.55 10.33 -27.41
C ASP A 118 -16.24 8.84 -27.59
N GLN A 119 -14.96 8.47 -27.70
CA GLN A 119 -14.54 7.07 -27.79
C GLN A 119 -14.88 6.28 -26.52
N VAL A 120 -14.63 6.85 -25.34
CA VAL A 120 -14.98 6.22 -24.05
C VAL A 120 -16.49 6.11 -23.89
N SER A 121 -17.26 7.11 -24.31
CA SER A 121 -18.72 7.08 -24.30
C SER A 121 -19.27 5.98 -25.21
N ALA A 122 -18.73 5.85 -26.42
CA ALA A 122 -19.10 4.82 -27.36
C ALA A 122 -18.85 3.41 -26.80
N ASP A 123 -17.69 3.17 -26.18
CA ASP A 123 -17.39 1.86 -25.56
C ASP A 123 -18.22 1.63 -24.28
N ALA A 124 -18.39 2.66 -23.45
CA ALA A 124 -19.19 2.58 -22.23
C ALA A 124 -20.65 2.20 -22.51
N SER A 125 -21.22 2.72 -23.61
CA SER A 125 -22.61 2.44 -24.01
C SER A 125 -22.90 0.96 -24.28
N ARG A 126 -21.86 0.14 -24.50
CA ARG A 126 -21.96 -1.31 -24.70
C ARG A 126 -21.97 -2.11 -23.40
N ILE A 127 -21.76 -1.45 -22.26
CA ILE A 127 -21.65 -2.08 -20.94
C ILE A 127 -22.89 -1.70 -20.13
N ASP A 128 -23.65 -2.71 -19.70
CA ASP A 128 -24.86 -2.47 -18.91
C ASP A 128 -24.53 -1.74 -17.59
N GLY A 129 -25.36 -0.76 -17.24
CA GLY A 129 -25.16 0.09 -16.07
C GLY A 129 -24.01 1.10 -16.15
N LEU A 130 -23.31 1.22 -17.29
CA LEU A 130 -22.26 2.21 -17.51
C LEU A 130 -22.62 3.17 -18.64
N GLN A 131 -22.48 4.47 -18.42
CA GLN A 131 -22.63 5.50 -19.44
C GLN A 131 -21.78 6.71 -19.07
N LEU A 132 -21.07 7.27 -20.05
CA LEU A 132 -20.43 8.58 -19.96
C LEU A 132 -21.30 9.62 -20.68
N SER A 133 -21.88 10.56 -19.93
CA SER A 133 -22.59 11.71 -20.52
C SER A 133 -21.87 13.00 -20.16
N THR A 134 -21.37 13.73 -21.16
CA THR A 134 -20.72 15.03 -20.98
C THR A 134 -21.66 16.10 -20.42
N ALA A 135 -22.99 15.91 -20.49
CA ALA A 135 -23.94 16.80 -19.83
C ALA A 135 -23.94 16.65 -18.29
N ARG A 136 -23.50 15.51 -17.75
CA ARG A 136 -23.49 15.25 -16.30
C ARG A 136 -22.12 15.59 -15.70
N ALA A 137 -22.09 16.56 -14.79
CA ALA A 137 -20.85 16.99 -14.13
C ALA A 137 -20.10 15.82 -13.46
N ALA A 138 -20.80 14.95 -12.73
CA ALA A 138 -20.19 13.79 -12.08
C ALA A 138 -19.50 12.81 -13.06
N ASP A 139 -20.04 12.68 -14.28
CA ASP A 139 -19.44 11.84 -15.33
C ASP A 139 -18.18 12.51 -15.89
N ARG A 140 -18.23 13.82 -16.15
CA ARG A 140 -17.06 14.60 -16.58
C ARG A 140 -15.95 14.56 -15.54
N ASP A 141 -16.27 14.80 -14.28
CA ASP A 141 -15.30 14.78 -13.18
C ASP A 141 -14.62 13.41 -13.07
N ALA A 142 -15.39 12.31 -13.12
CA ALA A 142 -14.84 10.97 -13.05
C ALA A 142 -13.95 10.63 -14.26
N PHE A 143 -14.30 11.13 -15.45
CA PHE A 143 -13.50 10.95 -16.66
C PHE A 143 -12.20 11.76 -16.60
N VAL A 144 -12.27 13.02 -16.18
CA VAL A 144 -11.09 13.89 -16.00
C VAL A 144 -10.17 13.36 -14.91
N ASP A 145 -10.71 12.79 -13.83
CA ASP A 145 -9.90 12.10 -12.81
C ASP A 145 -9.10 10.93 -13.42
N ALA A 146 -9.71 10.14 -14.31
CA ALA A 146 -9.05 9.03 -15.00
C ALA A 146 -7.99 9.51 -16.00
N VAL A 147 -8.27 10.56 -16.78
CA VAL A 147 -7.32 11.19 -17.69
C VAL A 147 -6.15 11.80 -16.92
N GLY A 148 -6.40 12.51 -15.83
CA GLY A 148 -5.37 13.08 -14.96
C GLY A 148 -4.46 12.00 -14.36
N TRP A 149 -5.02 10.84 -13.99
CA TRP A 149 -4.24 9.70 -13.50
C TRP A 149 -3.26 9.15 -14.54
N LEU A 150 -3.69 9.12 -15.82
CA LEU A 150 -2.86 8.72 -16.97
C LEU A 150 -1.78 9.77 -17.27
N ALA A 151 -2.15 11.05 -17.19
CA ALA A 151 -1.23 12.17 -17.41
C ALA A 151 -0.11 12.20 -16.37
N ILE A 152 -0.42 12.02 -15.08
CA ILE A 152 0.59 11.93 -14.00
C ILE A 152 1.64 10.85 -14.30
N ARG A 153 1.22 9.72 -14.86
CA ARG A 153 2.10 8.59 -15.18
C ARG A 153 2.83 8.75 -16.52
N GLY A 154 2.56 9.82 -17.26
CA GLY A 154 3.17 10.09 -18.57
C GLY A 154 2.61 9.26 -19.71
N ALA A 155 1.43 8.63 -19.55
CA ALA A 155 0.78 7.94 -20.68
C ALA A 155 0.28 8.93 -21.74
N ILE A 156 -0.06 10.13 -21.29
CA ILE A 156 -0.41 11.27 -22.12
C ILE A 156 0.24 12.53 -21.53
N SER A 157 0.55 13.51 -22.37
CA SER A 157 1.04 14.83 -21.94
C SER A 157 0.29 15.94 -22.62
N LEU A 158 -0.05 17.00 -21.87
CA LEU A 158 -0.77 18.15 -22.41
C LEU A 158 0.11 18.88 -23.42
N ALA A 159 -0.32 18.89 -24.68
CA ALA A 159 0.34 19.61 -25.76
C ALA A 159 -0.19 21.05 -25.85
N ASP A 160 -1.51 21.23 -25.71
CA ASP A 160 -2.19 22.53 -25.73
C ASP A 160 -3.55 22.48 -25.01
N GLY A 161 -4.08 23.63 -24.58
CA GLY A 161 -5.40 23.77 -23.98
C GLY A 161 -5.48 23.53 -22.46
N ASP A 162 -6.69 23.29 -21.95
CA ASP A 162 -7.00 23.09 -20.53
C ASP A 162 -8.11 22.06 -20.28
N ALA A 163 -7.75 20.99 -19.58
CA ALA A 163 -8.69 19.93 -19.20
C ALA A 163 -9.66 20.36 -18.08
N GLY A 164 -9.27 21.32 -17.23
CA GLY A 164 -10.14 21.89 -16.20
C GLY A 164 -11.29 22.70 -16.82
N GLY A 165 -10.98 23.46 -17.86
CA GLY A 165 -11.95 24.13 -18.72
C GLY A 165 -12.98 23.16 -19.28
N TRP A 166 -12.55 22.06 -19.90
CA TRP A 166 -13.45 21.03 -20.44
C TRP A 166 -14.36 20.40 -19.36
N ALA A 167 -13.83 20.17 -18.16
CA ALA A 167 -14.63 19.64 -17.04
C ALA A 167 -15.76 20.61 -16.63
N THR A 168 -15.52 21.91 -16.71
CA THR A 168 -16.49 22.95 -16.39
C THR A 168 -17.51 23.10 -17.53
N ASP A 169 -17.01 23.33 -18.73
CA ASP A 169 -17.79 23.51 -19.95
C ASP A 169 -17.08 22.84 -21.16
N PRO A 170 -17.54 21.64 -21.59
CA PRO A 170 -16.98 20.96 -22.76
C PRO A 170 -17.15 21.70 -24.08
N GLY A 171 -18.05 22.69 -24.17
CA GLY A 171 -18.26 23.47 -25.39
C GLY A 171 -17.19 24.52 -25.63
N ASP A 172 -16.62 25.07 -24.55
CA ASP A 172 -15.66 26.17 -24.57
C ASP A 172 -14.25 25.76 -24.13
N GLY A 173 -14.10 24.66 -23.38
CA GLY A 173 -12.81 24.12 -22.93
C GLY A 173 -12.40 22.88 -23.72
N GLU A 174 -11.14 22.82 -24.14
CA GLU A 174 -10.57 21.67 -24.86
C GLU A 174 -9.11 21.47 -24.43
N ALA A 175 -8.62 20.23 -24.51
CA ALA A 175 -7.23 19.89 -24.28
C ALA A 175 -6.73 18.91 -25.36
N LEU A 176 -5.58 19.22 -25.94
CA LEU A 176 -4.88 18.34 -26.87
C LEU A 176 -3.78 17.60 -26.12
N TYR A 177 -3.74 16.27 -26.26
CA TYR A 177 -2.76 15.42 -25.63
C TYR A 177 -1.87 14.72 -26.65
N ASP A 178 -0.57 14.69 -26.39
CA ASP A 178 0.38 13.74 -26.99
C ASP A 178 0.28 12.40 -26.24
N ILE A 179 0.34 11.28 -26.98
CA ILE A 179 0.21 9.92 -26.44
C ILE A 179 1.57 9.23 -26.43
N ASP A 180 2.02 8.82 -25.24
CA ASP A 180 3.19 7.94 -25.11
C ASP A 180 2.76 6.47 -25.19
N ARG A 181 2.95 5.89 -26.39
CA ARG A 181 2.57 4.50 -26.65
C ARG A 181 3.38 3.48 -25.84
N ALA A 182 4.63 3.80 -25.48
CA ALA A 182 5.45 2.92 -24.67
C ALA A 182 4.88 2.84 -23.24
N VAL A 183 4.47 3.98 -22.68
CA VAL A 183 3.84 4.04 -21.36
C VAL A 183 2.45 3.39 -21.36
N VAL A 184 1.62 3.64 -22.37
CA VAL A 184 0.31 2.98 -22.52
C VAL A 184 0.48 1.45 -22.55
N ALA A 185 1.43 0.94 -23.34
CA ALA A 185 1.74 -0.49 -23.42
C ALA A 185 2.37 -1.06 -22.12
N ALA A 186 3.05 -0.24 -21.32
CA ALA A 186 3.60 -0.63 -20.02
C ALA A 186 2.52 -0.69 -18.93
N LEU A 187 1.52 0.20 -18.97
CA LEU A 187 0.41 0.26 -18.03
C LEU A 187 -0.49 -0.96 -18.11
N PHE A 188 -0.91 -1.33 -19.31
CA PHE A 188 -1.80 -2.47 -19.53
C PHE A 188 -1.10 -3.60 -20.30
N ARG A 189 -0.53 -4.53 -19.53
CA ARG A 189 0.01 -5.79 -20.05
C ARG A 189 -0.42 -6.93 -19.12
N PRO A 190 -1.64 -7.46 -19.31
CA PRO A 190 -2.18 -8.46 -18.41
C PRO A 190 -1.30 -9.71 -18.44
N GLY A 191 -0.96 -10.24 -17.25
CA GLY A 191 -0.14 -11.45 -17.13
C GLY A 191 -0.89 -12.73 -17.49
N ARG A 192 -2.22 -12.65 -17.66
CA ARG A 192 -3.10 -13.74 -18.07
C ARG A 192 -4.12 -13.24 -19.07
N VAL A 193 -4.67 -14.16 -19.86
CA VAL A 193 -5.77 -13.84 -20.76
C VAL A 193 -7.04 -13.63 -19.93
N LEU A 194 -7.54 -12.40 -19.89
CA LEU A 194 -8.65 -12.02 -19.00
C LEU A 194 -9.94 -12.83 -19.27
N GLN A 195 -10.15 -13.30 -20.51
CA GLN A 195 -11.31 -14.11 -20.88
C GLN A 195 -11.36 -15.50 -20.21
N HIS A 196 -10.24 -15.98 -19.66
CA HIS A 196 -10.15 -17.27 -18.96
C HIS A 196 -10.33 -17.12 -17.44
N ILE A 197 -10.53 -15.90 -16.95
CA ILE A 197 -10.59 -15.59 -15.53
C ILE A 197 -12.04 -15.69 -15.07
N THR A 198 -12.39 -16.83 -14.47
CA THR A 198 -13.73 -17.08 -13.91
C THR A 198 -13.85 -16.67 -12.43
N GLY A 199 -12.74 -16.29 -11.81
CA GLY A 199 -12.66 -15.80 -10.44
C GLY A 199 -11.43 -14.94 -10.22
N VAL A 200 -11.52 -13.95 -9.34
CA VAL A 200 -10.44 -13.00 -9.05
C VAL A 200 -9.19 -13.71 -8.50
N ARG A 201 -9.36 -14.88 -7.86
CA ARG A 201 -8.24 -15.69 -7.37
C ARG A 201 -7.30 -16.14 -8.48
N ALA A 202 -7.78 -16.26 -9.72
CA ALA A 202 -6.91 -16.55 -10.85
C ALA A 202 -5.92 -15.42 -11.17
N LEU A 203 -6.15 -14.20 -10.67
CA LEU A 203 -5.20 -13.10 -10.73
C LEU A 203 -4.12 -13.15 -9.64
N LEU A 204 -4.31 -13.99 -8.61
CA LEU A 204 -3.36 -14.15 -7.50
C LEU A 204 -2.28 -15.18 -7.84
N SER A 205 -1.18 -15.14 -7.09
CA SER A 205 -0.11 -16.12 -7.17
C SER A 205 -0.52 -17.45 -6.54
N GLY A 206 -0.26 -18.54 -7.24
CA GLY A 206 -0.72 -19.89 -6.89
C GLY A 206 -1.15 -20.70 -8.11
N GLU A 207 -1.45 -20.03 -9.21
CA GLU A 207 -1.75 -20.66 -10.49
C GLU A 207 -0.54 -20.60 -11.43
N GLN A 208 0.40 -21.52 -11.25
CA GLN A 208 1.25 -21.94 -12.35
C GLN A 208 0.35 -22.72 -13.33
N GLY A 209 0.37 -22.39 -14.62
CA GLY A 209 -0.37 -23.12 -15.64
C GLY A 209 0.00 -24.62 -15.68
N PRO A 210 -0.74 -25.46 -16.43
CA PRO A 210 -0.65 -26.92 -16.39
C PRO A 210 0.64 -27.53 -17.01
N GLY A 211 1.82 -26.97 -16.73
CA GLY A 211 3.11 -27.39 -17.30
C GLY A 211 4.17 -27.90 -16.33
N ASN A 212 4.08 -27.61 -15.02
CA ASN A 212 5.18 -27.89 -14.07
C ASN A 212 4.76 -28.77 -12.87
N ALA A 213 3.97 -29.82 -13.11
CA ALA A 213 3.54 -30.73 -12.05
C ALA A 213 4.64 -31.72 -11.59
N GLU A 214 5.81 -31.76 -12.24
CA GLU A 214 6.83 -32.79 -11.98
C GLU A 214 7.98 -32.35 -11.03
N THR A 215 8.08 -31.08 -10.62
CA THR A 215 9.16 -30.53 -9.77
C THR A 215 8.79 -30.31 -8.28
N GLY A 216 7.70 -30.96 -7.83
CA GLY A 216 6.79 -30.58 -6.74
C GLY A 216 7.23 -30.44 -5.27
N LYS A 217 8.53 -30.32 -4.93
CA LYS A 217 8.94 -29.99 -3.54
C LYS A 217 9.95 -28.84 -3.44
N SER A 218 10.97 -28.83 -4.30
CA SER A 218 11.98 -27.76 -4.29
C SER A 218 11.41 -26.42 -4.79
N GLU A 219 10.51 -26.46 -5.78
CA GLU A 219 9.81 -25.25 -6.23
C GLU A 219 8.84 -24.72 -5.18
N SER A 220 8.12 -25.58 -4.47
CA SER A 220 7.26 -25.17 -3.34
C SER A 220 8.04 -24.46 -2.24
N ALA A 221 9.23 -24.95 -1.87
CA ALA A 221 10.08 -24.28 -0.87
C ALA A 221 10.60 -22.92 -1.36
N LYS A 222 11.03 -22.82 -2.63
CA LYS A 222 11.47 -21.55 -3.23
C LYS A 222 10.33 -20.54 -3.30
N ASP A 223 9.13 -20.98 -3.68
CA ASP A 223 7.95 -20.13 -3.79
C ASP A 223 7.46 -19.66 -2.41
N GLY A 224 7.53 -20.52 -1.39
CA GLY A 224 7.28 -20.14 0.01
C GLY A 224 8.24 -19.04 0.49
N ARG A 225 9.55 -19.16 0.18
CA ARG A 225 10.53 -18.12 0.51
C ARG A 225 10.28 -16.81 -0.23
N ARG A 226 9.94 -16.88 -1.53
CA ARG A 226 9.55 -15.70 -2.31
C ARG A 226 8.33 -15.01 -1.70
N ARG A 227 7.30 -15.78 -1.32
CA ARG A 227 6.10 -15.26 -0.65
C ARG A 227 6.45 -14.52 0.64
N VAL A 228 7.30 -15.09 1.51
CA VAL A 228 7.70 -14.40 2.76
C VAL A 228 8.45 -13.10 2.47
N ARG A 229 9.37 -13.08 1.49
CA ARG A 229 10.05 -11.83 1.08
C ARG A 229 9.05 -10.80 0.53
N ARG A 230 8.05 -11.22 -0.25
CA ARG A 230 6.96 -10.35 -0.72
C ARG A 230 6.14 -9.79 0.44
N LEU A 231 5.78 -10.61 1.42
CA LEU A 231 5.06 -10.16 2.60
C LEU A 231 5.85 -9.10 3.37
N LEU A 232 7.16 -9.26 3.52
CA LEU A 232 8.04 -8.29 4.19
C LEU A 232 8.09 -6.94 3.46
N VAL A 233 8.17 -6.92 2.12
CA VAL A 233 8.24 -5.66 1.36
C VAL A 233 6.89 -5.02 1.10
N GLN A 234 5.79 -5.80 1.15
CA GLN A 234 4.45 -5.31 0.86
C GLN A 234 3.63 -4.95 2.11
N ASN A 235 4.02 -5.33 3.32
CA ASN A 235 3.20 -5.06 4.51
C ASN A 235 3.96 -4.24 5.54
N PRO A 236 3.28 -3.37 6.30
CA PRO A 236 3.93 -2.63 7.38
C PRO A 236 4.60 -3.56 8.41
N VAL A 237 3.96 -4.71 8.68
CA VAL A 237 4.41 -5.73 9.62
C VAL A 237 3.97 -7.10 9.11
N VAL A 238 4.81 -8.11 9.34
CA VAL A 238 4.47 -9.52 9.14
C VAL A 238 4.46 -10.21 10.50
N TYR A 239 3.27 -10.58 10.97
CA TYR A 239 3.08 -11.29 12.23
C TYR A 239 3.22 -12.80 12.06
N TYR A 240 3.88 -13.48 12.99
CA TYR A 240 4.04 -14.95 12.93
C TYR A 240 2.69 -15.66 12.99
N ASP A 241 1.78 -15.16 13.83
CA ASP A 241 0.48 -15.79 14.04
C ASP A 241 -0.47 -15.64 12.84
N GLU A 242 -0.21 -14.68 11.93
CA GLU A 242 -0.97 -14.51 10.69
C GLU A 242 -0.46 -15.39 9.54
N LEU A 243 0.65 -16.12 9.73
CA LEU A 243 1.26 -16.98 8.72
C LEU A 243 0.85 -18.45 8.88
N ASP A 244 0.82 -19.17 7.76
CA ASP A 244 0.83 -20.62 7.77
C ASP A 244 2.14 -21.17 8.37
N GLU A 245 2.14 -22.43 8.83
CA GLU A 245 3.27 -23.05 9.52
C GLU A 245 4.57 -22.99 8.71
N GLN A 246 4.50 -23.17 7.39
CA GLN A 246 5.66 -23.15 6.50
C GLN A 246 6.23 -21.72 6.40
N ALA A 247 5.38 -20.72 6.16
CA ALA A 247 5.78 -19.33 6.07
C ALA A 247 6.32 -18.79 7.40
N ALA A 248 5.71 -19.18 8.53
CA ALA A 248 6.20 -18.84 9.87
C ALA A 248 7.59 -19.42 10.12
N ALA A 249 7.82 -20.71 9.80
CA ALA A 249 9.13 -21.35 9.93
C ALA A 249 10.20 -20.65 9.07
N ILE A 250 9.86 -20.27 7.83
CA ILE A 250 10.75 -19.51 6.95
C ILE A 250 11.08 -18.14 7.56
N LEU A 251 10.10 -17.42 8.09
CA LEU A 251 10.33 -16.11 8.70
C LEU A 251 11.19 -16.21 9.96
N HIS A 252 10.96 -17.22 10.80
CA HIS A 252 11.74 -17.49 12.01
C HIS A 252 13.21 -17.84 11.73
N ALA A 253 13.49 -18.56 10.64
CA ALA A 253 14.87 -18.88 10.23
C ALA A 253 15.71 -17.61 9.97
N GLY A 254 15.05 -16.53 9.56
CA GLY A 254 15.59 -15.17 9.57
C GLY A 254 16.50 -14.78 8.41
N ASP A 255 16.98 -15.74 7.62
CA ASP A 255 17.80 -15.50 6.42
C ASP A 255 17.07 -14.69 5.34
N VAL A 256 15.77 -14.95 5.12
CA VAL A 256 14.94 -14.17 4.19
C VAL A 256 14.82 -12.70 4.60
N VAL A 257 14.86 -12.40 5.89
CA VAL A 257 14.81 -11.03 6.39
C VAL A 257 16.14 -10.34 6.10
N ASP A 258 17.27 -11.01 6.32
CA ASP A 258 18.61 -10.45 6.03
C ASP A 258 18.80 -10.19 4.53
N GLU A 259 18.28 -11.09 3.68
CA GLU A 259 18.25 -10.90 2.23
C GLU A 259 17.42 -9.67 1.82
N VAL A 260 16.26 -9.45 2.46
CA VAL A 260 15.40 -8.28 2.20
C VAL A 260 16.04 -6.99 2.73
N VAL A 261 16.70 -7.03 3.89
CA VAL A 261 17.48 -5.89 4.41
C VAL A 261 18.62 -5.55 3.45
N ALA A 262 19.34 -6.55 2.95
CA ALA A 262 20.43 -6.32 2.01
C ALA A 262 19.92 -5.78 0.65
N LEU A 263 18.78 -6.29 0.17
CA LEU A 263 18.13 -5.86 -1.07
C LEU A 263 17.62 -4.42 -0.98
N THR A 264 16.91 -4.09 0.10
CA THR A 264 16.20 -2.81 0.24
C THR A 264 17.00 -1.74 0.97
N GLY A 265 18.05 -2.11 1.71
CA GLY A 265 18.78 -1.22 2.62
C GLY A 265 17.98 -0.76 3.85
N MET A 266 16.77 -1.27 4.06
CA MET A 266 15.94 -0.89 5.19
C MET A 266 16.22 -1.83 6.37
N PRO A 267 16.51 -1.31 7.58
CA PRO A 267 16.72 -2.16 8.73
C PRO A 267 15.42 -2.88 9.11
N ALA A 268 15.55 -4.12 9.58
CA ALA A 268 14.43 -4.91 10.07
C ALA A 268 14.38 -4.85 11.60
N GLU A 269 13.21 -4.57 12.14
CA GLU A 269 12.92 -4.76 13.56
C GLU A 269 12.24 -6.13 13.74
N ARG A 270 12.85 -6.97 14.59
CA ARG A 270 12.36 -8.32 14.90
C ARG A 270 11.89 -8.34 16.35
N ARG A 271 10.65 -8.79 16.56
CA ARG A 271 10.03 -8.96 17.88
C ARG A 271 9.51 -10.39 18.02
N ALA A 272 8.99 -10.71 19.20
CA ALA A 272 8.39 -12.03 19.45
C ALA A 272 7.14 -12.25 18.59
N GLU A 273 6.43 -11.17 18.26
CA GLU A 273 5.15 -11.17 17.53
C GLU A 273 5.34 -11.17 16.02
N GLY A 274 6.44 -10.61 15.50
CA GLY A 274 6.65 -10.49 14.06
C GLY A 274 7.89 -9.69 13.65
N VAL A 275 7.93 -9.36 12.35
CA VAL A 275 9.02 -8.61 11.71
C VAL A 275 8.45 -7.42 10.96
N ALA A 276 9.11 -6.26 11.06
CA ALA A 276 8.76 -5.04 10.33
C ALA A 276 10.02 -4.43 9.70
N LEU A 277 9.92 -3.99 8.45
CA LEU A 277 10.98 -3.21 7.80
C LEU A 277 10.78 -1.72 8.07
N ILE A 278 11.85 -1.01 8.40
CA ILE A 278 11.77 0.40 8.79
C ILE A 278 12.21 1.29 7.63
N ASP A 279 11.26 1.95 6.98
CA ASP A 279 11.55 2.97 5.97
C ASP A 279 11.94 4.31 6.61
N HIS A 280 13.22 4.43 6.97
CA HIS A 280 13.78 5.69 7.48
C HIS A 280 13.75 6.83 6.44
N SER A 281 13.67 6.49 5.14
CA SER A 281 13.69 7.49 4.07
C SER A 281 12.30 8.07 3.79
N GLY A 282 11.24 7.34 4.15
CA GLY A 282 9.84 7.59 3.80
C GLY A 282 9.60 7.62 2.28
N ARG A 283 10.44 6.92 1.51
CA ARG A 283 10.38 6.88 0.03
C ARG A 283 9.91 5.54 -0.51
N MET A 284 9.70 4.55 0.36
CA MET A 284 9.14 3.25 0.01
C MET A 284 7.70 3.10 0.53
N SER A 285 7.41 3.62 1.72
CA SER A 285 6.04 3.61 2.26
C SER A 285 5.12 4.54 1.47
N ASP A 286 3.95 4.03 1.11
CA ASP A 286 2.86 4.77 0.46
C ASP A 286 2.24 5.82 1.39
N GLN A 287 2.20 5.53 2.69
CA GLN A 287 1.81 6.48 3.73
C GLN A 287 2.97 6.69 4.72
N ARG A 288 3.47 7.92 4.80
CA ARG A 288 4.39 8.32 5.87
C ARG A 288 3.65 8.41 7.20
N PHE A 289 4.24 7.88 8.25
CA PHE A 289 3.74 8.05 9.62
C PHE A 289 4.90 8.04 10.62
N PRO A 290 4.94 9.01 11.57
CA PRO A 290 4.04 10.16 11.70
C PRO A 290 4.12 11.13 10.51
N SER A 291 3.04 11.89 10.27
CA SER A 291 3.00 12.92 9.22
C SER A 291 2.34 14.20 9.73
N THR A 292 2.32 15.23 8.87
CA THR A 292 1.65 16.51 9.16
C THR A 292 0.14 16.41 8.96
N GLY A 293 -0.58 17.39 9.50
CA GLY A 293 -2.04 17.51 9.38
C GLY A 293 -2.78 16.97 10.61
N THR A 294 -3.97 17.53 10.86
CA THR A 294 -4.76 17.25 12.06
C THR A 294 -5.05 15.75 12.23
N VAL A 295 -5.46 15.05 11.18
CA VAL A 295 -5.81 13.61 11.25
C VAL A 295 -4.58 12.77 11.63
N ALA A 296 -3.42 13.02 11.03
CA ALA A 296 -2.22 12.24 11.32
C ALA A 296 -1.68 12.52 12.72
N GLN A 297 -1.74 13.78 13.18
CA GLN A 297 -1.36 14.17 14.54
C GLN A 297 -2.27 13.52 15.59
N VAL A 298 -3.59 13.55 15.36
CA VAL A 298 -4.55 12.92 16.28
C VAL A 298 -4.42 11.40 16.26
N ALA A 299 -4.19 10.79 15.09
CA ALA A 299 -3.89 9.36 15.00
C ALA A 299 -2.63 8.98 15.80
N LEU A 300 -1.58 9.81 15.77
CA LEU A 300 -0.38 9.59 16.57
C LEU A 300 -0.65 9.67 18.08
N LEU A 301 -1.40 10.69 18.53
CA LEU A 301 -1.76 10.82 19.94
C LEU A 301 -2.65 9.64 20.39
N LEU A 302 -3.63 9.27 19.58
CA LEU A 302 -4.51 8.13 19.84
C LEU A 302 -3.74 6.81 19.86
N ALA A 303 -2.73 6.63 19.02
CA ALA A 303 -1.83 5.47 19.10
C ALA A 303 -1.07 5.44 20.43
N GLY A 304 -0.60 6.58 20.94
CA GLY A 304 0.03 6.63 22.26
C GLY A 304 -0.92 6.20 23.39
N GLU A 305 -2.12 6.77 23.42
CA GLU A 305 -3.14 6.44 24.44
C GLU A 305 -3.59 4.96 24.35
N LEU A 306 -3.76 4.42 23.14
CA LEU A 306 -4.11 3.01 22.94
C LEU A 306 -2.98 2.07 23.40
N ALA A 307 -1.71 2.42 23.15
CA ALA A 307 -0.57 1.65 23.65
C ALA A 307 -0.56 1.66 25.17
N ASP A 308 -0.68 2.85 25.77
CA ASP A 308 -0.64 3.01 27.23
C ASP A 308 -1.80 2.23 27.88
N ARG A 309 -3.01 2.30 27.32
CA ARG A 309 -4.18 1.55 27.84
C ARG A 309 -3.99 0.03 27.84
N VAL A 310 -3.31 -0.52 26.84
CA VAL A 310 -3.11 -1.97 26.68
C VAL A 310 -1.89 -2.46 27.47
N LEU A 311 -0.89 -1.59 27.66
CA LEU A 311 0.36 -1.91 28.34
C LEU A 311 0.36 -1.55 29.84
N ASP A 312 -0.65 -0.83 30.32
CA ASP A 312 -0.76 -0.43 31.73
C ASP A 312 -0.86 -1.67 32.64
N PRO A 313 0.18 -1.93 33.46
CA PRO A 313 0.20 -3.10 34.34
C PRO A 313 -0.74 -2.97 35.55
N ASP A 314 -1.17 -1.75 35.88
CA ASP A 314 -2.03 -1.45 37.02
C ASP A 314 -3.52 -1.43 36.62
N ALA A 315 -3.81 -1.35 35.33
CA ALA A 315 -5.17 -1.38 34.79
C ALA A 315 -5.68 -2.82 34.64
N THR A 316 -7.02 -2.98 34.69
CA THR A 316 -7.67 -4.23 34.31
C THR A 316 -7.32 -4.58 32.86
N GLU A 317 -6.81 -5.80 32.64
CA GLU A 317 -6.46 -6.29 31.30
C GLU A 317 -7.72 -6.23 30.42
N PRO A 318 -7.64 -5.58 29.24
CA PRO A 318 -8.75 -5.55 28.30
C PRO A 318 -9.12 -6.98 27.84
N PRO A 319 -10.42 -7.25 27.61
CA PRO A 319 -10.83 -8.52 27.04
C PRO A 319 -10.17 -8.72 25.68
N ARG A 320 -9.81 -9.96 25.35
CA ARG A 320 -9.22 -10.31 24.05
C ARG A 320 -10.29 -10.93 23.17
N LEU A 321 -10.44 -10.40 21.96
CA LEU A 321 -11.38 -10.90 20.96
C LEU A 321 -10.65 -11.45 19.75
N PRO A 322 -11.23 -12.45 19.05
CA PRO A 322 -10.63 -12.98 17.83
C PRO A 322 -10.54 -11.89 16.76
N LEU A 323 -9.42 -11.88 16.03
CA LEU A 323 -9.28 -11.02 14.86
C LEU A 323 -10.31 -11.41 13.80
N PRO A 324 -10.94 -10.44 13.10
CA PRO A 324 -11.81 -10.72 11.96
C PRO A 324 -11.12 -11.59 10.90
N GLU A 325 -11.96 -12.23 10.07
CA GLU A 325 -11.47 -12.97 8.90
C GLU A 325 -10.57 -12.07 8.01
N PRO A 326 -9.57 -12.64 7.32
CA PRO A 326 -8.75 -11.87 6.41
C PRO A 326 -9.62 -11.17 5.36
N VAL A 327 -9.49 -9.85 5.27
CA VAL A 327 -10.26 -9.01 4.32
C VAL A 327 -10.14 -9.54 2.87
N SER A 328 -9.02 -10.16 2.52
CA SER A 328 -8.80 -10.75 1.20
C SER A 328 -9.82 -11.83 0.82
N ALA A 329 -10.27 -12.67 1.76
CA ALA A 329 -11.22 -13.75 1.47
C ALA A 329 -12.61 -13.19 1.18
N VAL A 330 -13.05 -12.22 1.98
CA VAL A 330 -14.31 -11.50 1.81
C VAL A 330 -14.32 -10.73 0.48
N LEU A 331 -13.24 -10.00 0.18
CA LEU A 331 -13.08 -9.29 -1.09
C LEU A 331 -13.11 -10.25 -2.29
N ALA A 332 -12.50 -11.42 -2.18
CA ALA A 332 -12.51 -12.40 -3.26
C ALA A 332 -13.93 -12.87 -3.57
N ALA A 333 -14.70 -13.23 -2.54
CA ALA A 333 -16.09 -13.64 -2.71
C ALA A 333 -16.98 -12.52 -3.30
N GLN A 334 -16.79 -11.28 -2.84
CA GLN A 334 -17.52 -10.12 -3.37
C GLN A 334 -17.20 -9.86 -4.85
N LEU A 335 -15.91 -9.94 -5.23
CA LEU A 335 -15.49 -9.74 -6.61
C LEU A 335 -15.99 -10.87 -7.51
N ASP A 336 -15.85 -12.14 -7.08
CA ASP A 336 -16.35 -13.30 -7.83
C ASP A 336 -17.87 -13.23 -8.06
N ALA A 337 -18.64 -12.76 -7.08
CA ALA A 337 -20.08 -12.53 -7.23
C ALA A 337 -20.42 -11.38 -8.20
N ALA A 338 -19.49 -10.45 -8.43
CA ALA A 338 -19.65 -9.29 -9.29
C ALA A 338 -19.10 -9.49 -10.72
N ILE A 339 -18.42 -10.61 -11.01
CA ILE A 339 -17.88 -10.88 -12.35
C ILE A 339 -19.06 -11.02 -13.35
N PRO A 340 -19.08 -10.22 -14.44
CA PRO A 340 -20.10 -10.37 -15.47
C PRO A 340 -19.96 -11.73 -16.16
N ARG A 341 -20.92 -12.64 -15.94
CA ARG A 341 -20.93 -13.96 -16.61
C ARG A 341 -21.27 -13.86 -18.10
N ALA A 342 -21.95 -12.79 -18.50
CA ALA A 342 -22.23 -12.50 -19.90
C ALA A 342 -20.93 -12.07 -20.60
N GLY A 343 -20.25 -13.01 -21.26
CA GLY A 343 -18.98 -12.79 -21.97
C GLY A 343 -17.85 -13.72 -21.56
N LEU A 344 -18.02 -14.46 -20.45
CA LEU A 344 -17.14 -15.58 -20.11
C LEU A 344 -17.50 -16.78 -20.99
N VAL A 345 -16.48 -17.38 -21.61
CA VAL A 345 -16.65 -18.61 -22.36
C VAL A 345 -16.24 -19.74 -21.41
N ASP A 346 -17.21 -20.34 -20.73
CA ASP A 346 -16.98 -21.42 -19.75
C ASP A 346 -16.16 -22.58 -20.33
N GLU A 347 -16.21 -22.81 -21.65
CA GLU A 347 -15.42 -23.82 -22.36
C GLU A 347 -13.90 -23.57 -22.36
N PHE A 348 -13.47 -22.32 -22.15
CA PHE A 348 -12.06 -21.94 -21.98
C PHE A 348 -11.68 -21.66 -20.52
N ALA A 349 -12.60 -21.87 -19.59
CA ALA A 349 -12.28 -21.82 -18.17
C ALA A 349 -11.25 -22.91 -17.87
N VAL A 350 -10.16 -22.55 -17.20
CA VAL A 350 -9.15 -23.55 -16.77
C VAL A 350 -9.80 -24.44 -15.71
N PRO A 351 -10.08 -25.73 -15.99
CA PRO A 351 -10.71 -26.62 -15.01
C PRO A 351 -9.68 -26.96 -13.94
N GLY A 352 -9.99 -26.67 -12.67
CA GLY A 352 -9.08 -26.96 -11.55
C GLY A 352 -8.78 -25.80 -10.60
N ALA A 353 -9.43 -24.64 -10.76
CA ALA A 353 -9.34 -23.52 -9.82
C ALA A 353 -10.03 -23.78 -8.47
N THR A 354 -9.90 -24.98 -7.89
CA THR A 354 -10.03 -25.15 -6.44
C THR A 354 -8.74 -24.62 -5.83
N ALA A 355 -8.72 -23.32 -5.58
CA ALA A 355 -7.62 -22.64 -4.92
C ALA A 355 -7.27 -23.39 -3.62
N ALA A 356 -6.06 -23.93 -3.53
CA ALA A 356 -5.38 -23.95 -2.25
C ALA A 356 -5.34 -22.47 -1.80
N THR A 357 -6.08 -22.15 -0.76
CA THR A 357 -6.05 -20.80 -0.21
C THR A 357 -4.61 -20.49 0.20
N ALA A 358 -4.06 -19.35 -0.26
CA ALA A 358 -2.80 -18.83 0.29
C ALA A 358 -2.95 -18.53 1.80
N ASP A 359 -4.20 -18.34 2.25
CA ASP A 359 -4.64 -18.41 3.63
C ASP A 359 -5.33 -19.76 3.85
N GLY A 360 -4.58 -20.85 4.02
CA GLY A 360 -5.14 -22.07 4.61
C GLY A 360 -6.01 -21.72 5.83
N PRO A 361 -7.05 -22.52 6.18
CA PRO A 361 -7.84 -22.24 7.37
C PRO A 361 -6.90 -21.91 8.52
N ARG A 362 -7.07 -20.73 9.14
CA ARG A 362 -6.25 -20.33 10.29
C ARG A 362 -6.45 -21.40 11.34
N ASP A 363 -5.47 -22.29 11.51
CA ASP A 363 -5.55 -23.38 12.49
C ASP A 363 -5.50 -22.81 13.92
N ARG A 364 -5.13 -21.53 14.06
CA ARG A 364 -5.06 -20.78 15.31
C ARG A 364 -5.96 -19.56 15.30
N MET A 365 -6.84 -19.46 16.30
CA MET A 365 -7.61 -18.26 16.60
C MET A 365 -6.67 -17.19 17.17
N ILE A 366 -6.33 -16.18 16.37
CA ILE A 366 -5.52 -15.04 16.82
C ILE A 366 -6.45 -14.08 17.54
N ALA A 367 -6.13 -13.71 18.79
CA ALA A 367 -6.92 -12.76 19.57
C ALA A 367 -6.09 -11.53 19.97
N ALA A 368 -6.72 -10.37 19.97
CA ALA A 368 -6.10 -9.10 20.31
C ALA A 368 -6.91 -8.35 21.38
N PRO A 369 -6.25 -7.54 22.23
CA PRO A 369 -6.91 -6.66 23.19
C PRO A 369 -7.96 -5.75 22.55
N LEU A 370 -9.19 -5.78 23.07
CA LEU A 370 -10.25 -4.85 22.70
C LEU A 370 -10.15 -3.58 23.55
N VAL A 371 -10.14 -2.44 22.86
CA VAL A 371 -10.41 -1.14 23.48
C VAL A 371 -11.76 -0.66 22.97
N GLU A 372 -12.70 -0.43 23.90
CA GLU A 372 -14.09 -0.10 23.60
C GLU A 372 -14.25 1.31 22.99
N SER A 373 -15.25 1.48 22.12
CA SER A 373 -15.59 2.77 21.51
C SER A 373 -15.85 3.86 22.55
N SER A 374 -16.48 3.51 23.68
CA SER A 374 -16.78 4.42 24.80
C SER A 374 -15.52 5.09 25.35
N TRP A 375 -14.45 4.31 25.52
CA TRP A 375 -13.16 4.79 26.00
C TRP A 375 -12.46 5.66 24.95
N ILE A 376 -12.53 5.26 23.67
CA ILE A 376 -11.96 6.05 22.56
C ILE A 376 -12.64 7.41 22.49
N ASP A 377 -13.96 7.47 22.62
CA ASP A 377 -14.73 8.71 22.61
C ASP A 377 -14.34 9.65 23.77
N GLU A 378 -14.07 9.09 24.95
CA GLU A 378 -13.59 9.85 26.11
C GLU A 378 -12.20 10.44 25.86
N VAL A 379 -11.26 9.63 25.37
CA VAL A 379 -9.91 10.07 25.01
C VAL A 379 -9.93 11.15 23.93
N MET A 380 -10.76 10.97 22.90
CA MET A 380 -10.93 11.95 21.82
C MET A 380 -11.50 13.27 22.33
N ARG A 381 -12.45 13.22 23.28
CA ARG A 381 -12.98 14.42 23.94
C ARG A 381 -11.89 15.16 24.71
N GLY A 382 -11.09 14.44 25.50
CA GLY A 382 -9.95 15.01 26.23
C GLY A 382 -8.91 15.64 25.31
N MET A 383 -8.61 15.01 24.17
CA MET A 383 -7.72 15.58 23.16
C MET A 383 -8.27 16.87 22.55
N LEU A 384 -9.57 16.92 22.27
CA LEU A 384 -10.22 18.12 21.73
C LEU A 384 -10.24 19.27 22.73
N GLU A 385 -10.50 18.98 24.01
CA GLU A 385 -10.44 19.99 25.08
C GLU A 385 -9.02 20.56 25.22
N ARG A 386 -8.00 19.71 25.16
CA ARG A 386 -6.60 20.12 25.37
C ARG A 386 -5.97 20.78 24.14
N PHE A 387 -6.18 20.20 22.96
CA PHE A 387 -5.45 20.55 21.73
C PHE A 387 -6.34 21.09 20.61
N GLY A 388 -7.67 21.09 20.76
CA GLY A 388 -8.62 21.41 19.70
C GLY A 388 -8.42 22.78 19.06
N HIS A 389 -7.89 23.76 19.81
CA HIS A 389 -7.56 25.09 19.28
C HIS A 389 -6.51 25.07 18.15
N THR A 390 -5.67 24.03 18.09
CA THR A 390 -4.67 23.81 17.02
C THR A 390 -5.25 23.09 15.80
N PHE A 391 -6.45 22.53 15.90
CA PHE A 391 -7.06 21.71 14.86
C PHE A 391 -7.81 22.56 13.84
N ALA A 392 -7.81 22.10 12.58
CA ALA A 392 -8.57 22.74 11.51
C ALA A 392 -10.06 22.85 11.88
N ALA A 393 -10.70 23.97 11.50
CA ALA A 393 -12.08 24.29 11.92
C ALA A 393 -13.09 23.19 11.55
N GLN A 394 -12.93 22.55 10.38
CA GLN A 394 -13.78 21.45 9.95
C GLN A 394 -13.77 20.26 10.92
N TRP A 395 -12.60 19.94 11.50
CA TRP A 395 -12.44 18.81 12.42
C TRP A 395 -12.90 19.14 13.83
N ARG A 396 -12.86 20.42 14.22
CA ARG A 396 -13.51 20.89 15.45
C ARG A 396 -15.03 20.79 15.38
N ALA A 397 -15.61 21.00 14.19
CA ALA A 397 -17.04 20.89 13.96
C ALA A 397 -17.52 19.42 13.83
N ASP A 398 -16.64 18.49 13.49
CA ASP A 398 -16.93 17.05 13.39
C ASP A 398 -15.90 16.17 14.14
N PRO A 399 -15.97 16.12 15.48
CA PRO A 399 -15.15 15.22 16.32
C PRO A 399 -15.24 13.74 15.93
N GLY A 400 -16.45 13.26 15.60
CA GLY A 400 -16.68 11.85 15.24
C GLY A 400 -16.06 11.50 13.90
N GLY A 401 -16.11 12.41 12.92
CA GLY A 401 -15.37 12.28 11.66
C GLY A 401 -13.86 12.25 11.89
N LEU A 402 -13.34 13.08 12.78
CA LEU A 402 -11.91 13.11 13.13
C LEU A 402 -11.45 11.78 13.76
N ALA A 403 -12.24 11.23 14.70
CA ALA A 403 -11.96 9.93 15.31
C ALA A 403 -11.91 8.81 14.25
N ARG A 404 -12.95 8.71 13.42
CA ARG A 404 -13.01 7.71 12.33
C ARG A 404 -11.85 7.86 11.33
N ALA A 405 -11.52 9.09 10.94
CA ALA A 405 -10.41 9.34 10.02
C ALA A 405 -9.06 8.95 10.63
N SER A 406 -8.87 9.19 11.94
CA SER A 406 -7.66 8.85 12.68
C SER A 406 -7.52 7.34 12.86
N LEU A 407 -8.59 6.64 13.24
CA LEU A 407 -8.62 5.18 13.31
C LEU A 407 -8.39 4.53 11.94
N ALA A 408 -8.95 5.08 10.87
CA ALA A 408 -8.71 4.59 9.51
C ALA A 408 -7.23 4.75 9.09
N VAL A 409 -6.50 5.75 9.62
CA VAL A 409 -5.05 5.84 9.43
C VAL A 409 -4.34 4.69 10.16
N LEU A 410 -4.66 4.47 11.44
CA LEU A 410 -4.04 3.41 12.24
C LEU A 410 -4.33 2.01 11.69
N GLU A 411 -5.54 1.79 11.18
CA GLU A 411 -5.95 0.52 10.56
C GLU A 411 -5.17 0.24 9.27
N ARG A 412 -5.03 1.24 8.37
CA ARG A 412 -4.22 1.11 7.14
C ARG A 412 -2.75 0.81 7.44
N LEU A 413 -2.22 1.35 8.54
CA LEU A 413 -0.84 1.08 8.98
C LEU A 413 -0.70 -0.25 9.73
N GLY A 414 -1.78 -1.03 9.88
CA GLY A 414 -1.76 -2.33 10.54
C GLY A 414 -1.59 -2.26 12.05
N MET A 415 -1.91 -1.12 12.67
CA MET A 415 -1.79 -0.90 14.12
C MET A 415 -3.05 -1.30 14.89
N VAL A 416 -4.21 -1.27 14.24
CA VAL A 416 -5.49 -1.69 14.82
C VAL A 416 -6.33 -2.47 13.81
N ARG A 417 -7.39 -3.12 14.28
CA ARG A 417 -8.55 -3.55 13.48
C ARG A 417 -9.81 -2.93 14.06
N VAL A 418 -10.62 -2.29 13.22
CA VAL A 418 -11.89 -1.72 13.66
C VAL A 418 -12.95 -2.83 13.73
N VAL A 419 -13.67 -2.89 14.84
CA VAL A 419 -14.78 -3.83 15.08
C VAL A 419 -15.98 -3.06 15.64
N ASP A 420 -17.16 -3.67 15.65
CA ASP A 420 -18.40 -2.98 16.06
C ASP A 420 -18.32 -2.39 17.49
N GLU A 421 -17.61 -3.08 18.38
CA GLU A 421 -17.49 -2.73 19.81
C GLU A 421 -16.37 -1.69 20.08
N GLY A 422 -15.47 -1.46 19.13
CA GLY A 422 -14.28 -0.62 19.32
C GLY A 422 -13.13 -0.97 18.38
N VAL A 423 -11.93 -1.11 18.93
CA VAL A 423 -10.74 -1.49 18.15
C VAL A 423 -9.95 -2.59 18.81
N LEU A 424 -9.45 -3.52 18.00
CA LEU A 424 -8.48 -4.51 18.42
C LEU A 424 -7.07 -3.95 18.21
N VAL A 425 -6.29 -3.85 19.29
CA VAL A 425 -4.95 -3.24 19.28
C VAL A 425 -3.90 -4.28 18.89
N LEU A 426 -3.08 -3.97 17.88
CA LEU A 426 -2.04 -4.86 17.38
C LEU A 426 -0.64 -4.49 17.92
N PRO A 427 0.29 -5.46 18.05
CA PRO A 427 1.56 -5.24 18.74
C PRO A 427 2.43 -4.10 18.21
N VAL A 428 2.38 -3.81 16.90
CA VAL A 428 3.16 -2.72 16.29
C VAL A 428 2.87 -1.35 16.90
N LEU A 429 1.67 -1.17 17.46
CA LEU A 429 1.22 0.08 18.06
C LEU A 429 2.09 0.47 19.27
N ALA A 430 2.69 -0.51 19.96
CA ALA A 430 3.60 -0.30 21.10
C ALA A 430 4.84 0.56 20.78
N ARG A 431 5.17 0.76 19.49
CA ARG A 431 6.22 1.70 19.06
C ARG A 431 5.92 3.16 19.42
N TYR A 432 4.65 3.49 19.61
CA TYR A 432 4.18 4.85 19.88
C TYR A 432 3.82 5.06 21.36
N ARG A 433 4.19 4.13 22.24
CA ARG A 433 4.14 4.35 23.69
C ARG A 433 4.94 5.60 24.06
N ASP A 434 4.51 6.31 25.11
CA ASP A 434 5.13 7.55 25.61
C ASP A 434 5.15 8.75 24.64
N VAL A 435 4.57 8.66 23.44
CA VAL A 435 4.51 9.80 22.50
C VAL A 435 3.76 10.97 23.13
N VAL A 436 2.72 10.70 23.92
CA VAL A 436 1.99 11.72 24.65
C VAL A 436 2.88 12.37 25.71
N ARG A 437 3.67 11.62 26.48
CA ARG A 437 4.58 12.17 27.50
C ARG A 437 5.64 13.11 26.91
N LEU A 438 6.21 12.75 25.76
CA LEU A 438 7.17 13.59 25.02
C LEU A 438 6.52 14.89 24.52
N SER A 439 5.25 14.83 24.07
CA SER A 439 4.52 16.02 23.61
C SER A 439 4.21 17.01 24.73
N VAL A 440 3.94 16.52 25.95
CA VAL A 440 3.67 17.37 27.13
C VAL A 440 4.93 18.07 27.62
N ILE A 441 6.09 17.40 27.60
CA ILE A 441 7.37 17.99 28.02
C ILE A 441 7.85 19.07 27.03
N CYS A 442 7.53 18.94 25.75
CA CYS A 442 7.84 19.94 24.72
C CYS A 442 6.86 21.13 24.66
N THR A 443 5.83 21.19 25.50
CA THR A 443 4.81 22.27 25.42
C THR A 443 5.32 23.65 25.86
N GLU A 444 6.50 23.77 26.50
CA GLU A 444 7.12 25.08 26.75
C GLU A 444 7.97 25.59 25.57
N VAL A 445 8.49 24.71 24.71
CA VAL A 445 9.20 25.08 23.48
C VAL A 445 9.14 23.91 22.49
N ALA A 446 8.10 23.81 21.64
CA ALA A 446 8.14 23.17 20.30
C ALA A 446 6.76 22.72 19.78
N MET A 447 5.99 23.65 19.24
CA MET A 447 5.12 23.34 18.07
C MET A 447 5.88 23.55 16.74
N GLN A 448 7.19 23.87 16.82
CA GLN A 448 8.07 24.16 15.68
C GLN A 448 9.07 23.03 15.36
N ILE A 449 9.33 22.07 16.26
CA ILE A 449 10.41 21.07 16.05
C ILE A 449 9.95 19.86 15.23
N VAL A 450 8.67 19.47 15.27
CA VAL A 450 8.14 18.40 14.40
C VAL A 450 8.14 18.81 12.91
N CYS A 451 8.25 20.11 12.61
CA CYS A 451 8.37 20.62 11.23
C CYS A 451 9.82 20.69 10.69
N CYS A 452 10.87 20.46 11.49
CA CYS A 452 12.24 20.76 11.03
C CYS A 452 13.30 19.65 11.20
N THR A 453 13.04 18.52 11.84
CA THR A 453 14.06 17.44 11.91
C THR A 453 13.43 16.04 11.85
N GLY A 454 13.29 15.50 10.64
CA GLY A 454 12.94 14.09 10.39
C GLY A 454 14.05 13.09 10.72
N HIS A 455 14.80 13.30 11.81
CA HIS A 455 15.96 12.45 12.14
C HIS A 455 16.19 12.12 13.62
N LEU A 456 15.33 12.53 14.57
CA LEU A 456 15.69 12.49 16.00
C LEU A 456 14.77 11.69 16.95
N LEU A 457 13.92 10.79 16.45
CA LEU A 457 13.15 9.89 17.34
C LEU A 457 13.83 8.54 17.65
N TYR A 458 15.01 8.26 17.09
CA TYR A 458 15.69 6.96 17.29
C TYR A 458 16.81 6.95 18.34
N ASP A 459 17.40 8.09 18.71
CA ASP A 459 18.50 8.12 19.69
C ASP A 459 18.07 7.85 21.15
N THR A 460 16.77 7.91 21.45
CA THR A 460 16.22 7.59 22.77
C THR A 460 16.24 6.10 23.09
N CYS A 461 16.25 5.22 22.08
CA CYS A 461 16.29 3.76 22.31
C CYS A 461 17.68 3.29 22.77
N VAL A 462 18.76 3.85 22.22
CA VAL A 462 20.15 3.55 22.63
C VAL A 462 20.46 4.09 24.04
N HIS A 463 19.78 5.16 24.45
CA HIS A 463 19.94 5.72 25.79
C HIS A 463 19.23 4.90 26.88
N GLN A 464 18.11 4.23 26.57
CA GLN A 464 17.43 3.33 27.50
C GLN A 464 18.25 2.07 27.81
N ASP A 465 18.94 1.50 26.82
CA ASP A 465 19.84 0.35 27.06
C ASP A 465 21.05 0.71 27.93
N ARG A 466 21.57 1.95 27.83
CA ARG A 466 22.65 2.43 28.71
C ARG A 466 22.17 2.70 30.14
N LEU A 467 20.92 3.12 30.34
CA LEU A 467 20.34 3.30 31.68
C LEU A 467 20.03 1.94 32.33
N ALA A 468 19.47 0.99 31.57
CA ALA A 468 19.23 -0.38 32.02
C ALA A 468 20.53 -1.19 32.27
N SER A 469 21.63 -0.82 31.62
CA SER A 469 22.98 -1.34 31.93
C SER A 469 23.53 -0.78 33.25
N ARG A 470 23.28 0.50 33.53
CA ARG A 470 23.77 1.18 34.73
C ARG A 470 22.99 0.80 35.99
N GLU A 471 21.70 0.53 35.86
CA GLU A 471 20.88 -0.02 36.96
C GLU A 471 21.27 -1.47 37.30
N ARG A 472 21.71 -2.26 36.32
CA ARG A 472 22.27 -3.61 36.56
C ARG A 472 23.65 -3.58 37.24
N GLU A 473 24.49 -2.59 36.97
CA GLU A 473 25.75 -2.40 37.69
C GLU A 473 25.54 -1.95 39.14
N ILE A 474 24.53 -1.11 39.41
CA ILE A 474 24.22 -0.65 40.77
C ILE A 474 23.57 -1.77 41.61
N MET A 475 22.73 -2.61 41.01
CA MET A 475 22.12 -3.78 41.67
C MET A 475 23.10 -4.94 41.91
N SER A 476 24.27 -4.95 41.26
CA SER A 476 25.33 -5.93 41.52
C SER A 476 26.34 -5.47 42.58
N ALA A 477 26.24 -4.22 43.04
CA ALA A 477 27.15 -3.61 44.02
C ALA A 477 26.50 -3.38 45.41
N CYS A 478 25.24 -3.79 45.58
CA CYS A 478 24.55 -3.97 46.86
C CYS A 478 24.34 -5.46 47.10
#